data_AF-A0A8S3GH77-F1
#
_entry.id   AF-A0A8S3GH77-F1
#
_cell.length_a   1.000
_cell.length_b   1.000
_cell.length_c   1.000
_cell.angle_alpha   90.00
_cell.angle_beta   90.00
_cell.angle_gamma   90.00
#
_symmetry.space_group_name_H-M   'P 1'
#
loop_
_entity.id
_entity.type
_entity.pdbx_description
1 polymer ?
#
loop_
_entity_poly.entity_id
_entity_poly.type
_entity_poly.pdbx_seq_one_letter_code
_entity_poly.pdbx_strand_id
1 'polypeptide(L)'
;IKATSAYKTCAARFSNWTFILDEAIKDMIAALESFQSSTHIVQNDKIVYVEGESIVENVVRGYDTVWTYYQEKQNGNISQSSLEENVGILVNCGTFSYGEMPHEFAYITGVTGTLRTLVKTETDILKYVYNVQKNTFMPSVFGKSNRTYNPSNDVQVMS
;
A
#
# COMPACT_ATOMS: atom_id res chain seq x y z
N ILE A 1 -13.66 12.61 23.94
CA ILE A 1 -14.41 11.60 23.15
C ILE A 1 -15.13 10.58 24.03
N LYS A 2 -14.47 9.86 24.97
CA LYS A 2 -15.13 8.83 25.81
C LYS A 2 -16.34 9.30 26.63
N ALA A 3 -16.43 10.59 26.95
CA ALA A 3 -17.56 11.16 27.67
C ALA A 3 -18.83 11.33 26.82
N THR A 4 -18.72 11.29 25.47
CA THR A 4 -19.86 11.54 24.57
C THR A 4 -20.88 10.41 24.64
N SER A 5 -22.15 10.75 24.39
CA SER A 5 -23.24 9.77 24.30
C SER A 5 -22.99 8.74 23.19
N ALA A 6 -22.52 9.19 22.02
CA ALA A 6 -22.22 8.33 20.88
C ALA A 6 -21.22 7.22 21.24
N TYR A 7 -20.10 7.58 21.90
CA TYR A 7 -19.10 6.60 22.32
C TYR A 7 -19.70 5.63 23.35
N LYS A 8 -20.40 6.12 24.37
CA LYS A 8 -21.01 5.28 25.41
C LYS A 8 -22.00 4.28 24.83
N THR A 9 -22.84 4.71 23.89
CA THR A 9 -23.80 3.83 23.20
C THR A 9 -23.10 2.77 22.36
N CYS A 10 -22.05 3.14 21.61
CA CYS A 10 -21.28 2.19 20.80
C CYS A 10 -20.54 1.17 21.68
N ALA A 11 -19.85 1.65 22.72
CA ALA A 11 -19.13 0.82 23.69
C ALA A 11 -20.06 -0.14 24.44
N ALA A 12 -21.27 0.29 24.79
CA ALA A 12 -22.26 -0.60 25.42
C ALA A 12 -22.74 -1.70 24.46
N ARG A 13 -22.92 -1.37 23.17
CA ARG A 13 -23.31 -2.34 22.13
C ARG A 13 -22.22 -3.36 21.83
N PHE A 14 -20.96 -2.94 21.85
CA PHE A 14 -19.80 -3.77 21.55
C PHE A 14 -18.87 -3.91 22.77
N SER A 15 -19.43 -4.25 23.92
CA SER A 15 -18.73 -4.25 25.21
C SER A 15 -17.44 -5.08 25.20
N ASN A 16 -17.46 -6.24 24.55
CA ASN A 16 -16.30 -7.15 24.43
C ASN A 16 -15.19 -6.64 23.50
N TRP A 17 -15.46 -5.61 22.69
CA TRP A 17 -14.55 -5.06 21.68
C TRP A 17 -14.20 -3.59 21.95
N THR A 18 -14.47 -3.11 23.16
CA THR A 18 -14.19 -1.71 23.56
C THR A 18 -12.73 -1.33 23.40
N PHE A 19 -11.80 -2.26 23.59
CA PHE A 19 -10.38 -2.03 23.35
C PHE A 19 -10.07 -1.72 21.87
N ILE A 20 -10.76 -2.36 20.93
CA ILE A 20 -10.60 -2.09 19.48
C ILE A 20 -11.08 -0.68 19.16
N LEU A 21 -12.25 -0.30 19.71
CA LEU A 21 -12.80 1.04 19.54
C LEU A 21 -11.84 2.10 20.11
N ASP A 22 -11.22 1.81 21.25
CA ASP A 22 -10.26 2.70 21.88
C ASP A 22 -9.00 2.92 21.03
N GLU A 23 -8.41 1.86 20.48
CA GLU A 23 -7.25 1.99 19.60
C GLU A 23 -7.61 2.71 18.29
N ALA A 24 -8.71 2.34 17.65
CA ALA A 24 -9.15 2.98 16.42
C ALA A 24 -9.42 4.49 16.60
N ILE A 25 -9.95 4.89 17.76
CA ILE A 25 -10.13 6.32 18.08
C ILE A 25 -8.80 7.04 18.29
N LYS A 26 -7.79 6.39 18.87
CA LYS A 26 -6.45 7.00 19.00
C LYS A 26 -5.85 7.25 17.62
N ASP A 27 -5.91 6.25 16.75
CA ASP A 27 -5.41 6.34 15.37
C ASP A 27 -6.15 7.46 14.59
N MET A 28 -7.47 7.53 14.77
CA MET A 28 -8.30 8.60 14.19
C MET A 28 -7.87 9.99 14.65
N ILE A 29 -7.61 10.18 15.96
CA ILE A 29 -7.14 11.47 16.50
C ILE A 29 -5.74 11.79 15.99
N ALA A 30 -4.82 10.83 16.01
CA ALA A 30 -3.46 11.03 15.54
C ALA A 30 -3.43 11.46 14.07
N ALA A 31 -4.23 10.79 13.22
CA ALA A 31 -4.38 11.17 11.82
C ALA A 31 -4.96 12.57 11.66
N LEU A 32 -5.92 12.98 12.50
CA LEU A 32 -6.48 14.33 12.47
C LEU A 32 -5.44 15.40 12.82
N GLU A 33 -4.58 15.14 13.81
CA GLU A 33 -3.51 16.06 14.22
C GLU A 33 -2.46 16.25 13.12
N SER A 34 -2.13 15.17 12.38
CA SER A 34 -1.20 15.22 11.24
C SER A 34 -1.88 15.52 9.91
N PHE A 35 -3.20 15.76 9.89
CA PHE A 35 -3.96 15.86 8.65
C PHE A 35 -3.51 17.06 7.83
N GLN A 36 -2.97 16.77 6.65
CA GLN A 36 -2.68 17.74 5.60
C GLN A 36 -3.42 17.29 4.35
N SER A 37 -3.97 18.23 3.56
CA SER A 37 -4.60 17.87 2.30
C SER A 37 -3.60 17.14 1.41
N SER A 38 -3.77 15.82 1.30
CA SER A 38 -3.00 14.98 0.39
C SER A 38 -3.39 15.28 -1.06
N THR A 39 -2.51 14.95 -2.01
CA THR A 39 -2.82 14.99 -3.44
C THR A 39 -3.85 13.91 -3.77
N HIS A 40 -5.12 14.29 -3.67
CA HIS A 40 -6.28 13.50 -4.03
C HIS A 40 -7.04 14.20 -5.16
N ILE A 41 -7.90 13.46 -5.83
CA ILE A 41 -8.83 13.98 -6.83
C ILE A 41 -10.23 13.55 -6.42
N VAL A 42 -11.23 14.42 -6.64
CA VAL A 42 -12.64 14.04 -6.55
C VAL A 42 -13.11 13.63 -7.93
N GLN A 43 -13.54 12.38 -8.08
CA GLN A 43 -14.05 11.85 -9.34
C GLN A 43 -15.27 10.98 -9.07
N ASN A 44 -16.34 11.17 -9.85
CA ASN A 44 -17.60 10.42 -9.70
C ASN A 44 -18.12 10.40 -8.25
N ASP A 45 -18.09 11.57 -7.60
CA ASP A 45 -18.54 11.74 -6.21
C ASP A 45 -17.71 10.94 -5.19
N LYS A 46 -16.45 10.58 -5.49
CA LYS A 46 -15.56 9.82 -4.61
C LYS A 46 -14.15 10.37 -4.59
N ILE A 47 -13.44 10.11 -3.49
CA ILE A 47 -12.01 10.42 -3.35
C ILE A 47 -11.19 9.33 -4.03
N VAL A 48 -10.31 9.73 -4.95
CA VAL A 48 -9.37 8.85 -5.65
C VAL A 48 -7.95 9.39 -5.53
N TYR A 49 -6.96 8.51 -5.64
CA TYR A 49 -5.55 8.86 -5.50
C TYR A 49 -4.79 8.70 -6.81
N VAL A 50 -3.78 9.55 -7.02
CA VAL A 50 -2.84 9.42 -8.14
C VAL A 50 -1.61 8.67 -7.65
N GLU A 51 -1.28 7.56 -8.31
CA GLU A 51 -0.06 6.78 -8.06
C GLU A 51 0.70 6.61 -9.38
N GLY A 52 1.84 7.30 -9.49
CA GLY A 52 2.58 7.40 -10.75
C GLY A 52 1.76 8.10 -11.83
N GLU A 53 1.51 7.41 -12.94
CA GLU A 53 0.72 7.91 -14.08
C GLU A 53 -0.74 7.44 -14.05
N SER A 54 -1.16 6.70 -13.00
CA SER A 54 -2.48 6.08 -12.91
C SER A 54 -3.33 6.66 -11.78
N ILE A 55 -4.65 6.70 -12.01
CA ILE A 55 -5.64 6.96 -10.97
C ILE A 55 -6.06 5.62 -10.36
N VAL A 56 -6.11 5.55 -9.03
CA VAL A 56 -6.49 4.35 -8.30
C VAL A 56 -7.77 4.63 -7.50
N GLU A 57 -8.84 3.91 -7.85
CA GLU A 57 -10.21 4.21 -7.39
C GLU A 57 -10.67 3.38 -6.17
N ASN A 58 -9.82 2.50 -5.61
CA ASN A 58 -10.17 1.62 -4.47
C ASN A 58 -9.07 1.60 -3.40
N VAL A 59 -8.49 2.76 -3.11
CA VAL A 59 -7.44 2.90 -2.10
C VAL A 59 -7.95 3.75 -0.95
N VAL A 60 -7.80 3.24 0.27
CA VAL A 60 -8.09 3.97 1.51
C VAL A 60 -6.78 4.13 2.27
N ARG A 61 -6.35 5.37 2.48
CA ARG A 61 -5.16 5.75 3.23
C ARG A 61 -5.52 5.98 4.70
N GLY A 62 -6.11 4.95 5.32
CA GLY A 62 -6.57 5.01 6.70
C GLY A 62 -7.52 6.19 6.96
N TYR A 63 -7.33 6.84 8.11
CA TYR A 63 -8.16 7.96 8.53
C TYR A 63 -7.92 9.25 7.72
N ASP A 64 -6.82 9.37 6.98
CA ASP A 64 -6.61 10.53 6.09
C ASP A 64 -7.68 10.59 5.00
N THR A 65 -8.08 9.44 4.45
CA THR A 65 -9.18 9.38 3.49
C THR A 65 -10.50 9.80 4.14
N VAL A 66 -10.77 9.36 5.37
CA VAL A 66 -11.98 9.73 6.12
C VAL A 66 -12.04 11.25 6.32
N TRP A 67 -10.95 11.88 6.75
CA TRP A 67 -10.87 13.33 6.92
C TRP A 67 -10.97 14.09 5.60
N THR A 68 -10.41 13.53 4.52
CA THR A 68 -10.56 14.07 3.17
C THR A 68 -12.03 14.10 2.76
N TYR A 69 -12.80 13.05 3.01
CA TYR A 69 -14.25 13.04 2.75
C TYR A 69 -14.98 14.15 3.54
N TYR A 70 -14.66 14.37 4.81
CA TYR A 70 -15.25 15.47 5.57
C TYR A 70 -14.87 16.85 5.00
N GLN A 71 -13.61 17.05 4.62
CA GLN A 71 -13.13 18.29 4.00
C GLN A 71 -13.83 18.57 2.67
N GLU A 72 -13.86 17.58 1.77
CA GLU A 72 -14.48 17.73 0.44
C GLU A 72 -16.00 17.89 0.53
N LYS A 73 -16.63 17.31 1.56
CA LYS A 73 -18.04 17.58 1.84
C LYS A 73 -18.28 19.03 2.25
N GLN A 74 -17.42 19.58 3.11
CA GLN A 74 -17.47 20.98 3.53
C GLN A 74 -17.21 21.92 2.34
N ASN A 75 -16.33 21.53 1.41
CA ASN A 75 -16.06 22.27 0.17
C ASN A 75 -17.18 22.16 -0.87
N GLY A 76 -18.14 21.26 -0.67
CA GLY A 76 -19.27 21.04 -1.58
C GLY A 76 -18.94 20.18 -2.81
N ASN A 77 -17.79 19.49 -2.80
CA ASN A 77 -17.31 18.69 -3.92
C ASN A 77 -17.89 17.27 -3.94
N ILE A 78 -18.47 16.82 -2.82
CA ILE A 78 -19.14 15.52 -2.71
C ILE A 78 -20.53 15.58 -2.06
N SER A 79 -21.35 14.57 -2.34
CA SER A 79 -22.67 14.37 -1.79
C SER A 79 -22.64 13.92 -0.33
N GLN A 80 -23.78 14.06 0.36
CA GLN A 80 -23.93 13.55 1.73
C GLN A 80 -23.92 12.01 1.76
N SER A 81 -24.53 11.37 0.76
CA SER A 81 -24.52 9.91 0.61
C SER A 81 -23.11 9.36 0.46
N SER A 82 -22.26 10.02 -0.35
CA SER A 82 -20.88 9.59 -0.53
C SER A 82 -20.07 9.71 0.77
N LEU A 83 -20.25 10.79 1.54
CA LEU A 83 -19.64 10.89 2.86
C LEU A 83 -20.06 9.71 3.75
N GLU A 84 -21.36 9.45 3.89
CA GLU A 84 -21.90 8.41 4.78
C GLU A 84 -21.48 6.99 4.40
N GLU A 85 -21.31 6.71 3.11
CA GLU A 85 -20.86 5.40 2.61
C GLU A 85 -19.36 5.14 2.84
N ASN A 86 -18.54 6.19 2.96
CA ASN A 86 -17.08 6.07 2.97
C ASN A 86 -16.42 6.44 4.31
N VAL A 87 -17.19 6.87 5.32
CA VAL A 87 -16.66 7.19 6.66
C VAL A 87 -17.12 6.18 7.70
N GLY A 88 -16.24 5.90 8.66
CA GLY A 88 -16.53 4.99 9.75
C GLY A 88 -15.34 4.77 10.67
N ILE A 89 -15.51 3.89 11.65
CA ILE A 89 -14.40 3.38 12.45
C ILE A 89 -13.67 2.33 11.63
N LEU A 90 -12.40 2.59 11.32
CA LEU A 90 -11.55 1.66 10.60
C LEU A 90 -10.93 0.69 11.59
N VAL A 91 -11.27 -0.59 11.48
CA VAL A 91 -10.69 -1.64 12.29
C VAL A 91 -9.67 -2.38 11.44
N ASN A 92 -8.38 -2.23 11.78
CA ASN A 92 -7.33 -2.99 11.13
C ASN A 92 -7.36 -4.44 11.63
N CYS A 93 -7.69 -5.38 10.74
CA CYS A 93 -7.79 -6.81 11.06
C CYS A 93 -6.44 -7.55 10.99
N GLY A 94 -5.36 -6.86 10.66
CA GLY A 94 -4.01 -7.43 10.64
C GLY A 94 -3.17 -6.90 9.48
N THR A 95 -1.86 -7.12 9.59
CA THR A 95 -0.89 -6.83 8.54
C THR A 95 -0.22 -8.12 8.09
N PHE A 96 0.11 -8.20 6.80
CA PHE A 96 0.86 -9.31 6.25
C PHE A 96 2.28 -8.86 5.96
N SER A 97 3.26 -9.59 6.49
CA SER A 97 4.64 -9.42 6.07
C SER A 97 4.84 -10.19 4.77
N TYR A 98 5.13 -9.47 3.69
CA TYR A 98 5.47 -10.10 2.41
C TYR A 98 6.70 -11.02 2.51
N GLY A 99 7.62 -10.72 3.43
CA GLY A 99 8.77 -11.58 3.71
C GLY A 99 8.39 -12.86 4.46
N GLU A 100 7.35 -12.86 5.29
CA GLU A 100 6.93 -14.07 6.01
C GLU A 100 6.01 -14.96 5.16
N MET A 101 5.24 -14.36 4.25
CA MET A 101 4.29 -15.07 3.39
C MET A 101 4.87 -16.32 2.69
N PRO A 102 6.08 -16.30 2.09
CA PRO A 102 6.69 -17.49 1.48
C PRO A 102 6.79 -18.71 2.40
N HIS A 103 6.89 -18.53 3.72
CA HIS A 103 7.00 -19.64 4.67
C HIS A 103 5.70 -20.43 4.84
N GLU A 104 4.56 -19.81 4.53
CA GLU A 104 3.23 -20.43 4.65
C GLU A 104 2.84 -21.23 3.38
N PHE A 105 3.56 -21.05 2.27
CA PHE A 105 3.27 -21.76 1.03
C PHE A 105 3.98 -23.11 0.97
N ALA A 106 3.24 -24.16 0.62
CA ALA A 106 3.82 -25.49 0.40
C ALA A 106 4.84 -25.51 -0.75
N TYR A 107 4.67 -24.63 -1.75
CA TYR A 107 5.54 -24.58 -2.93
C TYR A 107 5.78 -23.13 -3.38
N ILE A 108 7.05 -22.75 -3.53
CA ILE A 108 7.48 -21.49 -4.12
C ILE A 108 7.87 -21.76 -5.58
N THR A 109 7.11 -21.22 -6.53
CA THR A 109 7.27 -21.54 -7.97
C THR A 109 8.23 -20.61 -8.71
N GLY A 110 8.58 -19.45 -8.15
CA GLY A 110 9.55 -18.52 -8.73
C GLY A 110 9.93 -17.42 -7.76
N VAL A 111 11.18 -16.95 -7.84
CA VAL A 111 11.73 -15.92 -6.93
C VAL A 111 12.26 -14.67 -7.64
N THR A 112 12.96 -14.80 -8.77
CA THR A 112 13.40 -13.65 -9.60
C THR A 112 14.07 -14.11 -10.91
N GLY A 113 14.04 -13.26 -11.94
CA GLY A 113 14.78 -13.43 -13.20
C GLY A 113 16.25 -13.02 -13.13
N THR A 114 16.69 -12.34 -12.07
CA THR A 114 18.05 -11.80 -11.90
C THR A 114 18.88 -12.55 -10.87
N LEU A 115 18.61 -13.84 -10.66
CA LEU A 115 19.34 -14.71 -9.71
C LEU A 115 20.88 -14.66 -9.87
N ARG A 116 21.38 -14.35 -11.07
CA ARG A 116 22.83 -14.27 -11.35
C ARG A 116 23.52 -13.03 -10.79
N THR A 117 22.77 -11.97 -10.50
CA THR A 117 23.33 -10.69 -10.05
C THR A 117 23.20 -10.48 -8.54
N LEU A 118 22.61 -11.44 -7.84
CA LEU A 118 22.46 -11.37 -6.39
C LEU A 118 23.81 -11.45 -5.70
N VAL A 119 23.99 -10.63 -4.67
CA VAL A 119 25.17 -10.75 -3.81
C VAL A 119 25.04 -11.99 -2.91
N LYS A 120 26.16 -12.40 -2.30
CA LYS A 120 26.20 -13.60 -1.46
C LYS A 120 25.14 -13.56 -0.35
N THR A 121 24.96 -12.42 0.31
CA THR A 121 23.98 -12.26 1.39
C THR A 121 22.55 -12.54 0.92
N GLU A 122 22.16 -12.03 -0.24
CA GLU A 122 20.82 -12.25 -0.81
C GLU A 122 20.64 -13.73 -1.22
N THR A 123 21.70 -14.33 -1.76
CA THR A 123 21.71 -15.76 -2.11
C THR A 123 21.57 -16.64 -0.86
N ASP A 124 22.24 -16.27 0.23
CA ASP A 124 22.16 -16.97 1.51
C ASP A 124 20.76 -16.85 2.11
N ILE A 125 20.09 -15.69 1.99
CA ILE A 125 18.69 -15.52 2.42
C ILE A 125 17.77 -16.47 1.64
N LEU A 126 17.86 -16.52 0.31
CA LEU A 126 17.04 -17.44 -0.49
C LEU A 126 17.24 -18.90 -0.07
N LYS A 127 18.48 -19.30 0.22
CA LYS A 127 18.81 -20.68 0.55
C LYS A 127 18.44 -21.07 1.97
N TYR A 128 18.74 -20.23 2.96
CA TYR A 128 18.64 -20.60 4.37
C TYR A 128 17.37 -20.09 5.05
N VAL A 129 16.79 -18.99 4.56
CA VAL A 129 15.51 -18.46 5.07
C VAL A 129 14.36 -19.08 4.28
N TYR A 130 14.38 -18.93 2.95
CA TYR A 130 13.27 -19.37 2.08
C TYR A 130 13.38 -20.80 1.54
N ASN A 131 14.44 -21.53 1.90
CA ASN A 131 14.71 -22.91 1.48
C ASN A 131 14.71 -23.13 -0.05
N VAL A 132 15.09 -22.12 -0.83
CA VAL A 132 15.23 -22.22 -2.29
C VAL A 132 16.61 -22.76 -2.62
N GLN A 133 16.69 -24.08 -2.82
CA GLN A 133 17.98 -24.77 -3.00
C GLN A 133 18.40 -24.96 -4.45
N LYS A 134 17.46 -24.92 -5.38
CA LYS A 134 17.71 -25.18 -6.80
C LYS A 134 17.38 -23.95 -7.62
N ASN A 135 18.32 -23.58 -8.48
CA ASN A 135 18.20 -22.45 -9.38
C ASN A 135 18.20 -22.95 -10.82
N THR A 136 17.22 -22.52 -11.61
CA THR A 136 17.17 -22.75 -13.06
C THR A 136 17.39 -21.42 -13.75
N PHE A 137 18.35 -21.37 -14.68
CA PHE A 137 18.67 -20.17 -15.42
C PHE A 137 18.20 -20.32 -16.87
N MET A 138 17.23 -19.51 -17.25
CA MET A 138 16.81 -19.41 -18.64
C MET A 138 17.87 -18.64 -19.44
N PRO A 139 18.34 -19.16 -20.59
CA PRO A 139 19.22 -18.40 -21.47
C PRO A 139 18.48 -17.18 -22.02
N SER A 140 19.21 -16.09 -22.27
CA SER A 140 18.64 -14.92 -22.93
C SER A 140 18.15 -15.31 -24.33
N VAL A 141 16.90 -14.99 -24.63
CA VAL A 141 16.33 -15.12 -25.98
C VAL A 141 17.00 -14.14 -26.94
N PHE A 142 17.48 -13.02 -26.41
CA PHE A 142 18.31 -12.07 -27.13
C PHE A 142 19.76 -12.55 -27.08
N GLY A 143 20.38 -12.82 -28.23
CA GLY A 143 21.81 -13.15 -28.32
C GLY A 143 22.70 -12.00 -27.83
N LYS A 144 24.02 -12.09 -28.06
CA LYS A 144 24.90 -10.94 -27.82
C LYS A 144 24.35 -9.71 -28.56
N SER A 145 24.22 -8.60 -27.85
CA SER A 145 23.82 -7.33 -28.46
C SER A 145 24.76 -7.02 -29.61
N ASN A 146 24.22 -6.88 -30.82
CA ASN A 146 24.96 -6.40 -31.99
C ASN A 146 25.03 -4.86 -32.02
N ARG A 147 24.60 -4.19 -30.94
CA ARG A 147 24.77 -2.73 -30.79
C ARG A 147 26.23 -2.44 -30.42
N THR A 148 27.08 -2.40 -31.44
CA THR A 148 28.43 -1.85 -31.35
C THR A 148 28.36 -0.35 -31.57
N TYR A 149 28.98 0.43 -30.68
CA TYR A 149 29.07 1.88 -30.85
C TYR A 149 29.71 2.22 -32.21
N ASN A 150 28.98 2.98 -33.02
CA ASN A 150 29.46 3.52 -34.27
C ASN A 150 29.73 5.03 -34.12
N PRO A 151 31.00 5.46 -34.06
CA PRO A 151 31.35 6.87 -33.86
C PRO A 151 30.87 7.82 -34.97
N SER A 152 30.40 7.30 -36.11
CA SER A 152 29.83 8.14 -37.19
C SER A 152 28.35 8.45 -37.02
N ASN A 153 27.58 7.63 -36.30
CA ASN A 153 26.13 7.77 -36.15
C ASN A 153 25.66 7.86 -34.69
N ASP A 154 26.51 7.45 -33.74
CA ASP A 154 26.15 7.36 -32.34
C ASP A 154 26.72 8.55 -31.56
N VAL A 155 25.94 9.05 -30.60
CA VAL A 155 26.32 10.19 -29.76
C VAL A 155 26.82 9.68 -28.40
N GLN A 156 28.01 10.11 -28.01
CA GLN A 156 28.57 9.82 -26.69
C GLN A 156 28.31 10.99 -25.74
N VAL A 157 27.57 10.75 -24.65
CA VAL A 157 27.41 11.72 -23.56
C VAL A 157 28.55 11.51 -22.55
N MET A 158 29.43 12.50 -22.43
CA MET A 158 30.53 12.49 -21.47
C MET A 158 30.07 13.22 -20.20
N SER A 159 30.17 12.56 -19.03
CA SER A 159 30.00 13.17 -17.71
C SER A 159 31.31 13.74 -17.18
#